data_AF-A0A7Z1HNY6-F1
#
_entry.id   AF-A0A7Z1HNY6-F1
#
_cell.length_a   1.000
_cell.length_b   1.000
_cell.length_c   1.000
_cell.angle_alpha   90.00
_cell.angle_beta   90.00
_cell.angle_gamma   90.00
#
_symmetry.space_group_name_H-M   'P 1'
#
loop_
_entity.id
_entity.type
_entity.pdbx_description
1 polymer ?
#
loop_
_entity_poly.entity_id
_entity_poly.type
_entity_poly.pdbx_seq_one_letter_code
_entity_poly.pdbx_strand_id
1 'polypeptide(L)'
;IILSPVLLPLNLSIGSVVENKKQKTALLTTKSPDNKDIKMQVPLNVVKEGNLKAGDKVTLEKTQEGTGAYLKKEGKVLAHMVNQDDAGLSSNQTVPAK
;
A
#
# COMPACT_ATOMS: atom_id res chain seq x y z
N ILE A 1 13.21 11.65 10.61
CA ILE A 1 13.15 11.82 9.14
C ILE A 1 11.86 12.55 8.84
N ILE A 2 11.92 13.78 8.35
CA ILE A 2 10.72 14.60 8.10
C ILE A 2 10.08 14.03 6.84
N LEU A 3 8.99 13.27 6.97
CA LEU A 3 8.13 12.98 5.83
C LEU A 3 7.59 14.32 5.32
N SER A 4 8.05 14.74 4.14
CA SER A 4 7.39 15.83 3.42
C SER A 4 5.91 15.48 3.28
N PRO A 5 4.98 16.42 3.50
CA PRO A 5 3.55 16.13 3.42
C PRO A 5 3.22 15.72 1.98
N VAL A 6 3.14 14.40 1.75
CA VAL A 6 2.65 13.89 0.49
C VAL A 6 1.18 14.28 0.40
N LEU A 7 0.88 15.11 -0.60
CA LEU A 7 -0.49 15.45 -0.96
C LEU A 7 -1.14 14.17 -1.49
N LEU A 8 -2.05 13.62 -0.70
CA LEU A 8 -2.93 12.52 -1.10
C LEU A 8 -4.30 13.16 -1.41
N PRO A 9 -5.05 12.66 -2.41
CA PRO A 9 -4.86 11.39 -3.10
C PRO A 9 -3.75 11.40 -4.16
N LEU A 10 -3.00 10.30 -4.24
CA LEU A 10 -1.92 10.11 -5.20
C LEU A 10 -2.30 9.06 -6.24
N ASN A 11 -2.36 9.47 -7.49
CA ASN A 11 -2.56 8.57 -8.62
C ASN A 11 -1.24 7.94 -9.01
N LEU A 12 -1.19 6.62 -8.99
CA LEU A 12 0.01 5.82 -9.20
C LEU A 12 -0.19 4.90 -10.40
N SER A 13 0.88 4.69 -11.15
CA SER A 13 0.93 3.67 -12.20
C SER A 13 1.80 2.52 -11.74
N ILE A 14 1.29 1.29 -11.76
CA ILE A 14 2.08 0.10 -11.45
C ILE A 14 3.11 -0.10 -12.56
N GLY A 15 4.39 -0.05 -12.20
CA GLY A 15 5.50 -0.39 -13.08
C GLY A 15 5.82 -1.88 -13.04
N SER A 16 5.82 -2.49 -11.86
CA SER A 16 6.06 -3.93 -11.70
C SER A 16 5.40 -4.50 -10.45
N VAL A 17 5.13 -5.82 -10.51
CA VAL A 17 4.58 -6.62 -9.42
C VAL A 17 5.50 -7.82 -9.22
N VAL A 18 6.12 -7.93 -8.05
CA VAL A 18 7.00 -9.06 -7.71
C VAL A 18 6.38 -9.83 -6.56
N GLU A 19 5.87 -11.03 -6.85
CA GLU A 19 5.25 -11.88 -5.85
C GLU A 19 6.27 -12.67 -5.03
N ASN A 20 6.08 -12.70 -3.71
CA ASN A 20 6.80 -13.57 -2.78
C ASN A 20 5.84 -14.60 -2.17
N LYS A 21 5.75 -15.77 -2.80
CA LYS A 21 4.88 -16.87 -2.34
C LYS A 21 5.27 -17.42 -0.96
N LYS A 22 6.55 -17.36 -0.58
CA LYS A 22 7.03 -17.83 0.72
C LYS A 22 6.50 -16.97 1.86
N GLN A 23 6.49 -15.66 1.65
CA GLN A 23 6.05 -14.68 2.65
C GLN A 23 4.58 -14.26 2.50
N LYS A 24 3.87 -14.79 1.49
CA LYS A 24 2.50 -14.38 1.13
C LYS A 24 2.36 -12.87 0.94
N THR A 25 3.40 -12.22 0.40
CA THR A 25 3.43 -10.78 0.10
C THR A 25 3.80 -10.57 -1.36
N ALA A 26 3.62 -9.34 -1.85
CA ALA A 26 4.08 -8.87 -3.14
C ALA A 26 4.67 -7.47 -3.00
N LEU A 27 5.73 -7.20 -3.74
CA LEU A 27 6.32 -5.88 -3.87
C LEU A 27 5.78 -5.21 -5.14
N LEU A 28 5.03 -4.13 -4.95
CA LEU A 28 4.57 -3.24 -6.00
C LEU A 28 5.59 -2.13 -6.18
N THR A 29 6.09 -1.96 -7.40
CA THR A 29 6.79 -0.73 -7.79
C THR A 29 5.84 0.11 -8.60
N THR A 30 5.55 1.30 -8.10
CA THR A 30 4.63 2.25 -8.72
C THR A 30 5.33 3.55 -9.04
N LYS A 31 4.85 4.26 -10.05
CA LYS A 31 5.31 5.57 -10.44
C LYS A 31 4.25 6.61 -10.10
N SER A 32 4.66 7.65 -9.39
CA SER A 32 3.81 8.79 -9.06
C SER A 32 3.76 9.82 -10.19
N PRO A 33 2.84 10.80 -10.14
CA PRO A 33 2.71 11.82 -11.19
C PRO A 33 3.94 12.73 -11.28
N ASP A 34 4.70 12.87 -10.20
CA ASP A 34 5.98 13.57 -10.14
C ASP A 34 7.17 12.68 -10.59
N ASN A 35 6.90 11.57 -11.28
CA ASN A 35 7.88 10.60 -11.79
C ASN A 35 8.77 9.94 -10.74
N LYS A 36 8.37 9.94 -9.46
CA LYS A 36 9.09 9.21 -8.41
C LYS A 36 8.64 7.76 -8.38
N ASP A 37 9.60 6.88 -8.12
CA ASP A 37 9.30 5.47 -7.89
C ASP A 37 8.94 5.27 -6.41
N ILE A 38 7.75 4.73 -6.18
CA ILE A 38 7.21 4.38 -4.87
C ILE A 38 7.10 2.86 -4.80
N LYS A 39 7.81 2.27 -3.85
CA LYS A 39 7.78 0.83 -3.59
C LYS A 39 6.84 0.55 -2.42
N MET A 40 5.92 -0.40 -2.59
CA MET A 40 4.92 -0.76 -1.59
C MET A 40 4.90 -2.28 -1.44
N GLN A 41 5.01 -2.76 -0.20
CA GLN A 41 4.79 -4.17 0.08
C GLN A 41 3.32 -4.37 0.46
N VAL A 42 2.64 -5.25 -0.26
CA VAL A 42 1.23 -5.60 0.01
C VAL A 42 1.09 -7.10 0.23
N PRO A 43 0.05 -7.55 0.93
CA PRO A 43 -0.31 -8.96 0.99
C PRO A 43 -0.59 -9.54 -0.41
N LEU A 44 -0.26 -10.82 -0.62
CA LEU A 44 -0.42 -11.46 -1.93
C LEU A 44 -1.90 -11.60 -2.35
N ASN A 45 -2.84 -11.65 -1.40
CA ASN A 45 -4.28 -11.66 -1.71
C ASN A 45 -4.73 -10.34 -2.34
N VAL A 46 -4.14 -9.20 -1.96
CA VAL A 46 -4.45 -7.88 -2.54
C VAL A 46 -4.14 -7.85 -4.03
N VAL A 47 -3.00 -8.44 -4.44
CA VAL A 47 -2.64 -8.57 -5.85
C VAL A 47 -3.65 -9.42 -6.61
N LYS A 48 -4.08 -10.53 -6.02
CA LYS A 48 -5.04 -11.46 -6.64
C LYS A 48 -6.45 -10.87 -6.72
N GLU A 49 -6.94 -10.28 -5.64
CA GLU A 49 -8.27 -9.66 -5.54
C GLU A 49 -8.41 -8.42 -6.42
N GLY A 50 -7.32 -7.66 -6.57
CA GLY A 50 -7.25 -6.50 -7.47
C GLY A 50 -6.86 -6.82 -8.90
N ASN A 51 -6.43 -8.07 -9.17
CA ASN A 51 -5.78 -8.48 -10.41
C ASN A 51 -4.69 -7.48 -10.85
N LEU A 52 -3.82 -7.11 -9.90
CA LEU A 52 -2.82 -6.06 -10.08
C LEU A 52 -1.73 -6.50 -11.05
N LYS A 53 -1.52 -5.71 -12.10
CA LYS A 53 -0.49 -5.94 -13.13
C LYS A 53 0.23 -4.64 -13.50
N ALA A 54 1.39 -4.79 -14.13
CA ALA A 54 2.09 -3.64 -14.71
C ALA A 54 1.19 -2.90 -15.71
N GLY A 55 1.22 -1.57 -15.66
CA GLY A 55 0.36 -0.68 -16.44
C GLY A 55 -0.97 -0.33 -15.76
N ASP A 56 -1.35 -1.01 -14.67
CA ASP A 56 -2.57 -0.65 -13.94
C ASP A 56 -2.42 0.69 -13.23
N LYS A 57 -3.52 1.45 -13.19
CA LYS A 57 -3.64 2.66 -12.40
C LYS A 57 -4.24 2.33 -11.04
N VAL A 58 -3.58 2.79 -9.99
CA VAL A 58 -4.05 2.67 -8.61
C VAL A 58 -4.00 4.04 -7.94
N THR A 59 -4.78 4.22 -6.88
CA THR A 59 -4.83 5.48 -6.14
C THR A 59 -4.54 5.18 -4.68
N LEU A 60 -3.67 5.97 -4.07
CA LEU A 60 -3.54 6.03 -2.61
C LEU A 60 -4.38 7.20 -2.10
N GLU A 61 -5.31 6.93 -1.20
CA GLU A 61 -6.11 7.96 -0.55
C GLU A 61 -5.87 7.94 0.96
N LYS A 62 -5.73 9.10 1.60
CA LYS A 62 -5.63 9.16 3.06
C LYS A 62 -6.89 8.59 3.70
N THR A 63 -6.67 7.83 4.76
CA THR A 63 -7.73 7.51 5.72
C THR A 63 -7.82 8.65 6.75
N GLN A 64 -8.55 8.45 7.85
CA GLN A 64 -8.54 9.41 8.96
C GLN A 64 -7.10 9.71 9.39
N GLU A 65 -6.80 10.95 9.78
CA GLU A 65 -5.45 11.38 10.12
C GLU A 65 -4.76 10.38 11.08
N GLY A 66 -3.53 9.98 10.76
CA GLY A 66 -2.77 8.96 11.51
C GLY A 66 -3.09 7.50 11.19
N THR A 67 -4.21 7.18 10.54
CA THR A 67 -4.60 5.76 10.36
C THR A 67 -4.00 5.09 9.13
N GLY A 68 -3.40 5.87 8.21
CA GLY A 68 -2.74 5.36 7.00
C GLY A 68 -3.35 5.84 5.69
N ALA A 69 -3.41 4.94 4.70
CA ALA A 69 -3.96 5.20 3.36
C ALA A 69 -4.66 3.96 2.77
N TYR A 70 -5.73 4.15 2.02
CA TYR A 70 -6.34 3.11 1.22
C TYR A 70 -5.65 3.01 -0.14
N LEU A 71 -5.23 1.79 -0.50
CA LEU A 71 -4.89 1.44 -1.87
C LEU A 71 -6.18 1.08 -2.61
N LYS A 72 -6.52 1.86 -3.63
CA LYS A 72 -7.68 1.64 -4.48
C LYS A 72 -7.27 1.34 -5.90
N LYS A 73 -8.06 0.51 -6.58
CA LYS A 73 -8.04 0.34 -8.04
C LYS A 73 -9.45 0.53 -8.54
N GLU A 74 -9.63 1.42 -9.52
CA GLU A 74 -10.94 1.67 -10.15
C GLU A 74 -12.04 1.99 -9.11
N GLY A 75 -11.70 2.71 -8.04
CA GLY A 75 -12.62 3.05 -6.95
C GLY A 75 -12.85 1.96 -5.90
N LYS A 76 -12.42 0.71 -6.14
CA LYS A 76 -12.50 -0.38 -5.17
C LYS A 76 -11.30 -0.33 -4.21
N VAL A 77 -11.56 -0.39 -2.90
CA VAL A 77 -10.51 -0.54 -1.88
C VAL A 77 -9.96 -1.97 -1.96
N LEU A 78 -8.64 -2.07 -2.17
CA LEU A 78 -7.93 -3.35 -2.22
C LEU A 78 -7.16 -3.63 -0.94
N ALA A 79 -6.62 -2.58 -0.30
CA ALA A 79 -5.88 -2.71 0.95
C ALA A 79 -5.95 -1.43 1.77
N HIS A 80 -5.85 -1.59 3.09
CA HIS A 80 -5.54 -0.50 4.01
C HIS A 80 -4.04 -0.56 4.35
N MET A 81 -3.29 0.44 3.95
CA MET A 81 -1.87 0.60 4.22
C MET A 81 -1.71 1.44 5.48
N VAL A 82 -1.14 0.85 6.53
CA VAL A 82 -0.84 1.56 7.77
C VAL A 82 0.53 2.24 7.66
N ASN A 83 0.65 3.46 8.19
CA ASN A 83 1.93 4.17 8.20
C ASN A 83 2.82 3.55 9.29
N GLN A 84 4.12 3.37 9.02
CA GLN A 84 4.99 2.63 9.95
C GLN A 84 5.26 3.39 11.26
N ASP A 85 5.08 4.72 11.27
CA ASP A 85 5.07 5.54 12.49
C ASP A 85 3.89 5.18 13.43
N ASP A 86 2.81 4.59 12.90
CA ASP A 86 1.66 4.04 13.62
C ASP A 86 1.66 2.50 13.66
N ALA A 87 2.66 1.83 13.07
CA ALA A 87 2.79 0.36 13.15
C ALA A 87 3.09 -0.16 14.56
N GLY A 88 3.42 0.73 15.50
CA GLY A 88 3.41 0.44 16.94
C GLY A 88 2.01 0.18 17.52
N LEU A 89 0.95 0.49 16.78
CA LEU A 89 -0.45 0.30 17.20
C LEU A 89 -1.20 -0.76 16.37
N SER A 90 -0.67 -1.17 15.20
CA SER A 90 -1.22 -2.31 14.44
C SER A 90 -0.54 -3.61 14.87
N SER A 91 -0.76 -3.97 16.14
CA SER A 91 -0.50 -5.31 16.64
C SER A 91 -1.45 -6.29 15.95
N ASN A 92 -1.03 -6.82 14.80
CA ASN A 92 -1.26 -8.23 14.51
C ASN A 92 -0.27 -9.13 15.30
N GLN A 93 0.33 -8.61 16.36
CA GLN A 93 0.69 -9.42 17.51
C GLN A 93 -0.61 -9.75 18.23
N THR A 94 -0.97 -11.04 18.22
CA THR A 94 -1.67 -11.64 19.35
C THR A 94 -0.91 -11.22 20.61
N VAL A 95 -1.44 -10.26 21.36
CA VAL A 95 -1.02 -10.05 22.74
C VAL A 95 -1.28 -11.37 23.46
N PRO A 96 -0.25 -12.07 23.99
CA PRO A 96 -0.52 -13.15 24.90
C PRO A 96 -1.10 -12.51 26.16
N ALA A 97 -2.39 -12.75 26.40
CA ALA A 97 -3.01 -12.42 27.67
C ALA A 97 -2.25 -13.18 28.77
N LYS A 98 -1.66 -12.44 29.70
CA LYS A 98 -1.22 -12.96 31.00
C LYS A 98 -1.89 -12.14 32.09
#